data_AF-A0A968E027-F1
#
_entry.id   AF-A0A968E027-F1
#
_cell.length_a   1.000
_cell.length_b   1.000
_cell.length_c   1.000
_cell.angle_alpha   90.00
_cell.angle_beta   90.00
_cell.angle_gamma   90.00
#
_symmetry.space_group_name_H-M   'P 1'
#
loop_
_entity.id
_entity.type
_entity.pdbx_description
1 polymer ?
#
loop_
_entity_poly.entity_id
_entity_poly.type
_entity_poly.pdbx_seq_one_letter_code
_entity_poly.pdbx_strand_id
1 'polypeptide(L)'
;VRRKKLTIDMVGGEHLLEIGSAEGWMTEELTWRVRKVVSCDIAHSYLKRAKEQGINAHFVQLDAHYLPFTDASFDCVVLTEVL
;
A
#
# COMPACT_ATOMS: atom_id res chain seq x y z
N VAL A 1 -3.12 -13.80 -9.72
CA VAL A 1 -1.68 -14.04 -9.98
C VAL A 1 -1.09 -13.09 -11.03
N ARG A 2 -1.68 -12.96 -12.23
CA ARG A 2 -1.10 -12.12 -13.31
C ARG A 2 -1.11 -10.60 -13.04
N ARG A 3 -2.15 -10.09 -12.37
CA ARG A 3 -2.31 -8.65 -12.06
C ARG A 3 -1.31 -8.15 -11.02
N LYS A 4 -1.20 -8.84 -9.87
CA LYS A 4 -0.22 -8.50 -8.83
C LYS A 4 1.20 -8.37 -9.39
N LYS A 5 1.67 -9.38 -10.14
CA LYS A 5 2.99 -9.31 -10.77
C LYS A 5 3.15 -8.09 -11.68
N LEU A 6 2.17 -7.84 -12.55
CA LEU A 6 2.18 -6.67 -13.44
C LEU A 6 2.29 -5.37 -12.64
N THR A 7 1.50 -5.21 -11.58
CA THR A 7 1.54 -4.04 -10.70
C THR A 7 2.92 -3.88 -10.06
N ILE A 8 3.45 -4.95 -9.47
CA ILE A 8 4.78 -4.93 -8.85
C ILE A 8 5.87 -4.54 -9.86
N ASP A 9 5.79 -5.04 -11.09
CA ASP A 9 6.74 -4.75 -12.16
C ASP A 9 6.62 -3.30 -12.69
N MET A 10 5.49 -2.62 -12.44
CA MET A 10 5.24 -1.22 -12.84
C MET A 10 5.55 -0.20 -11.75
N VAL A 11 5.73 -0.63 -10.50
CA VAL A 11 6.06 0.26 -9.38
C VAL A 11 7.47 0.82 -9.55
N GLY A 12 7.63 2.11 -9.26
CA GLY A 12 8.91 2.81 -9.27
C GLY A 12 8.97 3.94 -8.23
N GLY A 13 10.14 4.58 -8.14
CA GLY A 13 10.41 5.63 -7.16
C GLY A 13 10.87 5.10 -5.80
N GLU A 14 10.89 5.96 -4.78
CA GLU A 14 11.30 5.62 -3.42
C GLU A 14 10.13 5.58 -2.43
N HIS A 15 9.11 6.41 -2.64
CA HIS A 15 7.97 6.58 -1.74
C HIS A 15 6.67 6.17 -2.43
N LEU A 16 6.05 5.10 -1.94
CA LEU A 16 4.82 4.55 -2.49
C LEU A 16 3.64 4.68 -1.52
N LEU A 17 2.48 5.02 -2.08
CA LEU A 17 1.18 4.91 -1.42
C LEU A 17 0.38 3.77 -2.05
N GLU A 18 0.08 2.75 -1.26
CA GLU A 18 -0.86 1.69 -1.62
C GLU A 18 -2.21 2.00 -0.96
N ILE A 19 -3.28 2.07 -1.76
CA ILE A 19 -4.64 2.25 -1.26
C ILE A 19 -5.38 0.91 -1.41
N GLY A 20 -6.14 0.52 -0.38
CA GLY A 20 -6.86 -0.75 -0.28
C GLY A 20 -5.93 -1.96 -0.10
N SER A 21 -5.03 -1.90 0.87
CA SER A 21 -4.01 -2.93 1.11
C SER A 21 -4.54 -4.23 1.69
N ALA A 22 -5.78 -4.24 2.20
CA ALA A 22 -6.35 -5.34 2.99
C ALA A 22 -5.32 -5.84 4.04
N GLU A 23 -5.13 -7.16 4.13
CA GLU A 23 -4.24 -7.80 5.10
C GLU A 23 -2.75 -7.81 4.67
N GLY A 24 -2.39 -7.07 3.63
CA GLY A 24 -1.00 -6.89 3.22
C GLY A 24 -0.48 -7.85 2.15
N TRP A 25 -1.38 -8.56 1.44
CA TRP A 25 -1.01 -9.56 0.42
C TRP A 25 -0.06 -9.01 -0.66
N MET A 26 -0.26 -7.76 -1.11
CA MET A 26 0.63 -7.11 -2.08
C MET A 26 1.67 -6.22 -1.39
N THR A 27 1.32 -5.62 -0.25
CA THR A 27 2.20 -4.78 0.57
C THR A 27 3.56 -5.40 0.82
N GLU A 28 3.62 -6.67 1.24
CA GLU A 28 4.90 -7.31 1.50
C GLU A 28 5.81 -7.28 0.26
N GLU A 29 5.29 -7.64 -0.91
CA GLU A 29 6.05 -7.60 -2.17
C GLU A 29 6.51 -6.18 -2.55
N LEU A 30 5.69 -5.16 -2.28
CA LEU A 30 6.02 -3.76 -2.51
C LEU A 30 7.20 -3.29 -1.65
N THR A 31 7.30 -3.76 -0.40
CA THR A 31 8.40 -3.36 0.51
C THR A 31 9.78 -3.83 0.04
N TRP A 32 9.85 -4.84 -0.82
CA TRP A 32 11.11 -5.27 -1.45
C TRP A 32 11.48 -4.44 -2.68
N ARG A 33 10.56 -3.64 -3.23
CA ARG A 33 10.75 -2.86 -4.46
C ARG A 33 11.10 -1.40 -4.20
N VAL A 34 10.51 -0.80 -3.17
CA VAL A 34 10.66 0.62 -2.88
C VAL A 34 11.08 0.85 -1.44
N ARG A 35 11.68 2.01 -1.18
CA ARG A 35 12.26 2.35 0.11
C ARG A 35 11.22 2.53 1.21
N LYS A 36 10.08 3.17 0.91
CA LYS A 36 9.00 3.38 1.89
C LYS A 36 7.66 3.07 1.25
N VAL A 37 6.87 2.29 1.99
CA VAL A 37 5.50 1.95 1.63
C VAL A 37 4.58 2.46 2.73
N VAL A 38 3.63 3.32 2.35
CA VAL A 38 2.45 3.64 3.15
C VAL A 38 1.30 2.82 2.59
N SER A 39 0.75 1.91 3.39
CA SER A 39 -0.31 0.99 2.98
C SER A 39 -1.59 1.31 3.73
N CYS A 40 -2.65 1.57 2.98
CA CYS A 40 -3.85 2.14 3.51
C CYS A 40 -5.05 1.22 3.27
N ASP A 41 -5.95 1.14 4.24
CA ASP A 41 -7.24 0.48 4.06
C ASP A 41 -8.28 1.14 4.96
N ILE A 42 -9.55 1.15 4.55
CA ILE A 42 -10.64 1.68 5.38
C ILE A 42 -10.95 0.75 6.56
N ALA A 43 -10.74 -0.56 6.39
CA ALA A 43 -11.05 -1.57 7.37
C ALA A 43 -9.89 -1.76 8.37
N HIS A 44 -10.08 -1.22 9.57
CA HIS A 44 -9.11 -1.33 10.67
C HIS A 44 -8.69 -2.78 10.98
N SER A 45 -9.62 -3.73 10.88
CA SER A 45 -9.36 -5.16 11.15
C SER A 45 -8.31 -5.77 10.23
N TYR A 46 -8.29 -5.37 8.95
CA TYR A 46 -7.29 -5.83 7.99
C TYR A 46 -5.90 -5.29 8.33
N LEU A 47 -5.80 -3.99 8.63
CA LEU A 47 -4.53 -3.36 9.01
C LEU A 47 -3.95 -3.95 10.29
N LYS A 48 -4.80 -4.32 11.26
CA LYS A 48 -4.36 -5.00 12.47
C LYS A 48 -3.70 -6.34 12.14
N ARG A 49 -4.33 -7.16 11.30
CA ARG A 49 -3.76 -8.46 10.86
C ARG A 49 -2.48 -8.29 10.05
N ALA A 50 -2.42 -7.27 9.19
CA ALA A 50 -1.22 -6.97 8.40
C ALA A 50 -0.04 -6.56 9.30
N LYS A 51 -0.28 -5.75 10.33
CA LYS A 51 0.73 -5.39 11.35
C LYS A 51 1.22 -6.60 12.13
N GLU A 52 0.33 -7.51 12.50
CA GLU A 52 0.65 -8.75 13.22
C GLU A 52 1.57 -9.69 12.40
N GLN A 53 1.55 -9.59 11.06
CA GLN A 53 2.47 -10.33 10.18
C GLN A 53 3.90 -9.77 10.17
N GLY A 54 4.14 -8.59 10.76
CA GLY A 54 5.48 -7.99 10.80
C GLY A 54 5.96 -7.42 9.47
N ILE A 55 5.04 -7.15 8.52
CA ILE A 55 5.38 -6.54 7.23
C ILE A 55 5.97 -5.14 7.45
N ASN A 56 7.09 -4.86 6.80
CA ASN A 56 7.83 -3.59 6.92
C ASN A 56 7.17 -2.44 6.13
N ALA A 57 5.93 -2.10 6.47
CA ALA A 57 5.17 -1.01 5.86
C ALA A 57 4.51 -0.12 6.93
N HIS A 58 4.23 1.13 6.57
CA HIS A 58 3.46 2.03 7.42
C HIS A 58 1.96 1.87 7.13
N PHE A 59 1.27 1.09 7.96
CA PHE A 59 -0.16 0.83 7.81
C PHE A 59 -1.03 1.93 8.43
N VAL A 60 -1.88 2.55 7.61
CA VAL A 60 -2.73 3.70 7.97
C VAL A 60 -4.19 3.39 7.66
N GLN A 61 -5.09 3.62 8.62
CA GLN A 61 -6.52 3.56 8.32
C GLN A 61 -6.95 4.83 7.61
N LEU A 62 -7.55 4.70 6.43
CA LEU A 62 -7.78 5.84 5.54
C LEU A 62 -9.03 5.65 4.67
N ASP A 63 -9.81 6.72 4.53
CA ASP A 63 -10.79 6.87 3.45
C ASP A 63 -10.09 7.56 2.27
N ALA A 64 -10.04 6.90 1.11
CA ALA A 64 -9.34 7.42 -0.06
C ALA A 64 -9.96 8.71 -0.64
N HIS A 65 -11.19 9.07 -0.27
CA HIS A 65 -11.77 10.36 -0.61
C HIS A 65 -11.09 11.54 0.10
N TYR A 66 -10.38 11.28 1.19
CA TYR A 66 -9.71 12.30 2.02
C TYR A 66 -8.29 11.86 2.36
N LEU A 67 -7.32 12.28 1.55
CA LEU A 67 -5.92 11.92 1.73
C LEU A 67 -5.22 12.95 2.65
N PRO A 68 -4.78 12.59 3.88
CA PRO A 68 -4.13 13.50 4.82
C PRO A 68 -2.61 13.58 4.57
N PHE A 69 -2.20 13.55 3.31
CA PHE A 69 -0.80 13.59 2.91
C PHE A 69 -0.50 14.94 2.25
N THR A 70 0.74 15.40 2.36
CA THR A 70 1.19 16.59 1.66
C THR A 70 1.18 16.37 0.15
N ASP A 71 0.88 17.42 -0.60
CA ASP A 71 0.98 17.39 -2.06
C ASP A 71 2.35 16.88 -2.54
N ALA A 72 2.34 16.06 -3.59
CA ALA A 72 3.54 15.50 -4.22
C ALA A 72 4.49 14.75 -3.27
N SER A 73 3.97 14.14 -2.19
CA SER A 73 4.79 13.38 -1.22
C SER A 73 5.09 11.93 -1.61
N PHE A 74 4.51 11.43 -2.70
CA PHE A 74 4.68 10.05 -3.18
C PHE A 74 5.09 10.05 -4.65
N ASP A 75 6.02 9.16 -4.99
CA ASP A 75 6.48 8.97 -6.36
C ASP A 75 5.53 8.06 -7.16
N CYS A 76 4.82 7.17 -6.45
CA CYS A 76 3.91 6.20 -7.04
C CYS A 76 2.70 5.97 -6.13
N VAL A 77 1.52 5.87 -6.74
CA VAL A 77 0.27 5.49 -6.07
C VAL A 77 -0.29 4.24 -6.75
N VAL A 78 -0.60 3.21 -5.97
CA VAL A 78 -1.12 1.93 -6.47
C VAL A 78 -2.51 1.66 -5.90
N LEU A 79 -3.45 1.41 -6.82
CA LEU A 79 -4.79 0.88 -6.57
C LEU A 79 -5.05 -0.23 -7.59
N THR A 80 -5.35 -1.44 -7.15
CA THR A 80 -5.50 -2.60 -8.05
C THR A 80 -6.88 -3.24 -8.01
N GLU A 81 -7.37 -3.57 -6.82
CA GLU A 81 -8.64 -4.29 -6.63
C GLU A 81 -9.50 -3.60 -5.55
N VAL A 82 -9.62 -2.27 -5.66
CA VAL A 82 -10.33 -1.42 -4.70
C VAL A 82 -11.52 -0.79 -5.41
N LEU A 83 -12.73 -1.27 -5.11
CA LEU A 83 -14.02 -0.69 -5.51
C LEU A 83 -15.08 -1.01 -4.46
#